data_AF-A0A6V3EI73-F1
#
_entry.id   AF-A0A6V3EI73-F1
#
_cell.length_a   1.000
_cell.length_b   1.000
_cell.length_c   1.000
_cell.angle_alpha   90.00
_cell.angle_beta   90.00
_cell.angle_gamma   90.00
#
_symmetry.space_group_name_H-M   'P 1'
#
loop_
_entity.id
_entity.type
_entity.pdbx_description
1 polymer ?
#
loop_
_entity_poly.entity_id
_entity_poly.type
_entity_poly.pdbx_seq_one_letter_code
_entity_poly.pdbx_strand_id
1 'polypeptide(L)'
;MAEIFSSLLGRFSRSSNSASLDSMKKENDSCEQPPVSEESNTNIATSANGTSDELDLAFCVDCTASMGAYIDSAQQNVRTIIQELSTKANIATRFALVEYRDHPPEDSTFITREHNFTDSLDNIQNSVNGMSAEGGGDGPESVCCAYEKLLRLNWRESATKVVVHIADAPPHGIEPSGDGFPNGCPSGNDPLQKAHEMKNRNIVLYTVGCEPALGHYQFARDFMVAVADITGGQATTLTSAHLLPSVILHGSEEEIVLQRLQDQVKKEVVLEQDRCEREGVVFDLEVAKQNVCHNLRSRGVKTKHMRTDQRLHAPNASVFKAKASLRACRDSLPAVPATQVQSRSRSRKKFGRSGRKAPKKVDFRCRERRSSDIMEACNFSADCETSYDLHDEEAVSTGATKVDMETDDISMEQVSRMMTRMY
;
A
#
# COMPACT_ATOMS: atom_id res chain seq x y z
N MET A 1 16.82 -18.89 -24.43
CA MET A 1 17.30 -18.29 -23.17
C MET A 1 18.78 -17.88 -23.20
N ALA A 2 19.65 -18.46 -24.06
CA ALA A 2 21.07 -18.10 -24.12
C ALA A 2 21.43 -16.90 -25.03
N GLU A 3 20.54 -16.40 -25.90
CA GLU A 3 20.88 -15.31 -26.85
C GLU A 3 20.53 -13.88 -26.37
N ILE A 4 19.81 -13.72 -25.26
CA ILE A 4 19.54 -12.40 -24.67
C ILE A 4 20.73 -11.92 -23.80
N PHE A 5 21.60 -12.83 -23.37
CA PHE A 5 22.70 -12.53 -22.44
C PHE A 5 23.98 -11.96 -23.10
N SER A 6 24.12 -12.00 -24.42
CA SER A 6 25.31 -11.44 -25.10
C SER A 6 25.29 -9.91 -25.23
N SER A 7 24.15 -9.26 -24.97
CA SER A 7 23.98 -7.82 -25.20
C SER A 7 24.42 -6.92 -24.03
N LEU A 8 24.62 -7.47 -22.82
CA LEU A 8 24.87 -6.69 -21.60
C LEU A 8 26.34 -6.63 -21.15
N LEU A 9 27.24 -7.43 -21.74
CA LEU A 9 28.66 -7.51 -21.34
C LEU A 9 29.66 -6.98 -22.39
N GLY A 10 29.18 -6.34 -23.47
CA GLY A 10 30.00 -5.96 -24.63
C GLY A 10 30.81 -4.66 -24.55
N ARG A 11 30.96 -4.00 -23.39
CA ARG A 11 31.68 -2.71 -23.30
C ARG A 11 32.66 -2.61 -22.13
N PHE A 12 33.64 -3.50 -22.08
CA PHE A 12 34.93 -3.20 -21.42
C PHE A 12 36.07 -3.85 -22.22
N SER A 13 36.48 -3.19 -23.30
CA SER A 13 37.72 -3.52 -24.01
C SER A 13 38.89 -2.82 -23.34
N ARG A 14 39.86 -3.63 -22.90
CA ARG A 14 41.19 -3.25 -22.42
C ARG A 14 41.90 -2.33 -23.43
N SER A 15 42.56 -1.28 -22.93
CA SER A 15 43.76 -0.73 -23.57
C SER A 15 44.91 -0.75 -22.56
N SER A 16 45.81 -1.70 -22.79
CA SER A 16 47.13 -1.82 -22.17
C SER A 16 47.98 -0.63 -22.57
N ASN A 17 48.71 -0.03 -21.64
CA ASN A 17 50.00 0.60 -21.94
C ASN A 17 50.92 0.48 -20.71
N SER A 18 52.09 -0.10 -20.99
CA SER A 18 53.21 -0.36 -20.11
C SER A 18 54.26 0.74 -20.22
N ALA A 19 54.84 1.20 -19.12
CA ALA A 19 56.23 1.69 -19.09
C ALA A 19 56.79 1.77 -17.64
N SER A 20 58.03 1.30 -17.53
CA SER A 20 58.96 1.14 -16.41
C SER A 20 59.18 2.26 -15.38
N LEU A 21 59.39 1.81 -14.12
CA LEU A 21 60.53 2.03 -13.18
C LEU A 21 61.34 3.35 -13.27
N ASP A 22 61.45 4.08 -12.14
CA ASP A 22 62.75 4.20 -11.43
C ASP A 22 62.68 4.74 -9.98
N SER A 23 63.45 4.06 -9.10
CA SER A 23 64.24 4.49 -7.94
C SER A 23 63.73 5.34 -6.75
N MET A 24 63.64 4.63 -5.60
CA MET A 24 64.22 4.88 -4.27
C MET A 24 64.45 6.32 -3.74
N LYS A 25 63.89 6.59 -2.53
CA LYS A 25 64.63 7.16 -1.38
C LYS A 25 63.95 6.78 -0.05
N LYS A 26 64.77 6.28 0.88
CA LYS A 26 64.47 5.97 2.29
C LYS A 26 64.49 7.26 3.12
N GLU A 27 63.64 7.34 4.14
CA GLU A 27 63.99 7.94 5.42
C GLU A 27 63.10 7.34 6.53
N ASN A 28 63.75 6.85 7.59
CA ASN A 28 63.17 6.39 8.85
C ASN A 28 62.86 7.62 9.72
N ASP A 29 61.73 7.64 10.42
CA ASP A 29 61.73 8.14 11.81
C ASP A 29 60.58 7.56 12.64
N SER A 30 60.80 7.51 13.94
CA SER A 30 60.18 6.67 14.96
C SER A 30 58.78 7.05 15.48
N CYS A 31 58.05 6.00 15.86
CA CYS A 31 57.18 5.82 17.03
C CYS A 31 56.60 7.04 17.76
N GLU A 32 55.27 7.24 17.63
CA GLU A 32 54.41 7.75 18.70
C GLU A 32 52.95 7.32 18.44
N GLN A 33 52.33 6.60 19.38
CA GLN A 33 50.88 6.33 19.37
C GLN A 33 50.15 7.41 20.18
N PRO A 34 49.06 8.00 19.64
CA PRO A 34 48.07 8.71 20.44
C PRO A 34 46.77 7.89 20.59
N PRO A 35 45.85 8.28 21.50
CA PRO A 35 45.10 7.37 22.34
C PRO A 35 43.84 6.79 21.69
N VAL A 36 43.43 5.65 22.24
CA VAL A 36 42.14 4.99 21.97
C VAL A 36 41.01 5.87 22.49
N SER A 37 40.22 6.44 21.58
CA SER A 37 38.88 6.97 21.87
C SER A 37 37.86 6.11 21.15
N GLU A 38 37.06 5.38 21.93
CA GLU A 38 35.87 4.67 21.48
C GLU A 38 34.83 5.68 20.96
N GLU A 39 34.67 5.75 19.65
CA GLU A 39 33.46 6.27 19.02
C GLU A 39 32.84 5.19 18.15
N SER A 40 31.68 4.72 18.60
CA SER A 40 30.79 3.80 17.91
C SER A 40 30.29 4.44 16.60
N ASN A 41 31.01 4.20 15.50
CA ASN A 41 30.55 4.52 14.15
C ASN A 41 29.38 3.61 13.77
N THR A 42 28.16 4.10 13.97
CA THR A 42 26.96 3.55 13.33
C THR A 42 27.04 3.87 11.83
N ASN A 43 27.42 2.88 11.02
CA ASN A 43 27.34 2.96 9.55
C ASN A 43 25.86 2.95 9.10
N ILE A 44 25.16 4.07 9.30
CA ILE A 44 23.94 4.35 8.52
C ILE A 44 24.43 4.60 7.10
N ALA A 45 23.88 3.88 6.12
CA ALA A 45 24.28 3.98 4.71
C ALA A 45 24.04 5.39 4.15
N THR A 46 25.04 6.26 4.30
CA THR A 46 25.13 7.57 3.63
C THR A 46 26.02 7.41 2.41
N SER A 47 25.42 7.06 1.27
CA SER A 47 26.14 7.17 0.00
C SER A 47 26.19 8.64 -0.40
N ALA A 48 27.36 9.25 -0.22
CA ALA A 48 27.67 10.57 -0.73
C ALA A 48 27.93 10.51 -2.24
N ASN A 49 26.87 10.70 -3.03
CA ASN A 49 26.96 11.23 -4.39
C ASN A 49 25.78 12.20 -4.55
N GLY A 50 26.06 13.45 -4.95
CA GLY A 50 25.18 14.61 -4.82
C GLY A 50 23.94 14.66 -5.72
N THR A 51 23.09 13.64 -5.67
CA THR A 51 21.69 13.73 -6.08
C THR A 51 20.84 13.75 -4.81
N SER A 52 20.09 14.82 -4.55
CA SER A 52 19.05 14.80 -3.53
C SER A 52 18.13 13.62 -3.83
N ASP A 53 17.88 12.74 -2.87
CA ASP A 53 16.94 11.65 -3.09
C ASP A 53 15.60 12.22 -3.54
N GLU A 54 14.94 11.52 -4.45
CA GLU A 54 13.68 11.91 -5.05
C GLU A 54 12.62 10.90 -4.65
N LEU A 55 11.47 11.36 -4.14
CA LEU A 55 10.33 10.51 -3.82
C LEU A 55 9.12 10.96 -4.64
N ASP A 56 8.53 10.02 -5.38
CA ASP A 56 7.21 10.18 -5.97
C ASP A 56 6.25 9.28 -5.18
N LEU A 57 5.31 9.90 -4.45
CA LEU A 57 4.31 9.21 -3.63
C LEU A 57 2.92 9.39 -4.24
N ALA A 58 2.30 8.32 -4.71
CA ALA A 58 0.94 8.35 -5.23
C ALA A 58 -0.04 7.72 -4.23
N PHE A 59 -1.13 8.42 -3.94
CA PHE A 59 -2.26 7.86 -3.21
C PHE A 59 -3.23 7.21 -4.19
N CYS A 60 -3.63 5.97 -3.93
CA CYS A 60 -4.68 5.27 -4.67
C CYS A 60 -5.81 4.97 -3.69
N VAL A 61 -6.93 5.67 -3.80
CA VAL A 61 -7.94 5.72 -2.74
C VAL A 61 -9.29 5.26 -3.26
N ASP A 62 -9.84 4.26 -2.58
CA ASP A 62 -11.24 3.88 -2.70
C ASP A 62 -12.13 5.02 -2.18
N CYS A 63 -13.05 5.50 -3.03
CA CYS A 63 -13.95 6.60 -2.74
C CYS A 63 -15.41 6.19 -2.69
N THR A 64 -15.68 4.92 -2.41
CA THR A 64 -17.03 4.39 -2.19
C THR A 64 -17.58 4.79 -0.82
N ALA A 65 -18.88 4.59 -0.61
CA ALA A 65 -19.59 5.13 0.56
C ALA A 65 -19.03 4.66 1.92
N SER A 66 -18.44 3.47 2.00
CA SER A 66 -17.87 2.92 3.25
C SER A 66 -16.57 3.59 3.68
N MET A 67 -15.89 4.30 2.76
CA MET A 67 -14.56 4.88 2.99
C MET A 67 -14.58 6.24 3.72
N GLY A 68 -15.74 6.74 4.11
CA GLY A 68 -15.92 8.09 4.68
C GLY A 68 -14.94 8.44 5.81
N ALA A 69 -14.82 7.60 6.83
CA ALA A 69 -13.93 7.86 7.96
C ALA A 69 -12.44 7.91 7.57
N TYR A 70 -12.03 7.12 6.56
CA TYR A 70 -10.66 7.08 6.07
C TYR A 70 -10.34 8.29 5.18
N ILE A 71 -11.29 8.72 4.35
CA ILE A 71 -11.18 9.96 3.57
C ILE A 71 -11.12 11.18 4.48
N ASP A 72 -11.98 11.26 5.50
CA ASP A 72 -11.96 12.35 6.48
C ASP A 72 -10.61 12.42 7.21
N SER A 73 -10.07 11.26 7.62
CA SER A 73 -8.76 11.20 8.26
C SER A 73 -7.64 11.63 7.31
N ALA A 74 -7.68 11.21 6.04
CA ALA A 74 -6.70 11.64 5.04
C ALA A 74 -6.77 13.16 4.84
N GLN A 75 -7.97 13.74 4.68
CA GLN A 75 -8.18 15.18 4.50
C GLN A 75 -7.64 16.01 5.68
N GLN A 76 -7.84 15.53 6.91
CA GLN A 76 -7.36 16.21 8.11
C GLN A 76 -5.84 16.13 8.27
N ASN A 77 -5.20 15.04 7.83
CA ASN A 77 -3.79 14.76 8.13
C ASN A 77 -2.83 14.94 6.96
N VAL A 78 -3.31 15.11 5.72
CA VAL A 78 -2.43 15.15 4.52
C VAL A 78 -1.37 16.25 4.60
N ARG A 79 -1.68 17.45 5.13
CA ARG A 79 -0.65 18.50 5.34
C ARG A 79 0.48 18.01 6.22
N THR A 80 0.15 17.40 7.36
CA THR A 80 1.12 16.88 8.32
C THR A 80 2.00 15.81 7.67
N ILE A 81 1.39 14.87 6.94
CA ILE A 81 2.12 13.80 6.23
C ILE A 81 3.14 14.41 5.24
N ILE A 82 2.69 15.35 4.41
CA ILE A 82 3.54 15.98 3.39
C ILE A 82 4.67 16.79 4.03
N GLN A 83 4.37 17.56 5.07
CA GLN A 83 5.36 18.38 5.77
C GLN A 83 6.40 17.49 6.45
N GLU A 84 6.00 16.39 7.08
CA GLU A 84 6.94 15.47 7.70
C GLU A 84 7.86 14.79 6.68
N LEU A 85 7.32 14.31 5.55
CA LEU A 85 8.15 13.71 4.50
C LEU A 85 9.12 14.71 3.87
N SER A 86 8.66 15.92 3.60
CA SER A 86 9.48 16.99 3.02
C SER A 86 10.59 17.43 3.98
N THR A 87 10.29 17.53 5.29
CA THR A 87 11.21 18.06 6.30
C THR A 87 12.20 17.02 6.81
N LYS A 88 11.74 15.81 7.14
CA LYS A 88 12.57 14.78 7.78
C LYS A 88 13.59 14.17 6.83
N ALA A 89 13.28 14.15 5.54
CA ALA A 89 14.05 13.36 4.59
C ALA A 89 15.04 14.21 3.76
N ASN A 90 14.87 15.54 3.67
CA ASN A 90 15.58 16.39 2.70
C ASN A 90 15.50 15.81 1.26
N ILE A 91 14.32 15.29 0.93
CA ILE A 91 14.02 14.57 -0.31
C ILE A 91 13.08 15.40 -1.15
N ALA A 92 13.41 15.54 -2.43
CA ALA A 92 12.54 16.21 -3.39
C ALA A 92 11.30 15.34 -3.61
N THR A 93 10.22 15.64 -2.88
CA THR A 93 9.01 14.83 -2.82
C THR A 93 7.90 15.43 -3.68
N ARG A 94 7.25 14.60 -4.49
CA ARG A 94 6.03 14.94 -5.23
C ARG A 94 4.91 13.98 -4.88
N PHE A 95 3.68 14.48 -4.94
CA PHE A 95 2.48 13.74 -4.58
C PHE A 95 1.51 13.67 -5.75
N ALA A 96 0.87 12.53 -5.93
CA ALA A 96 -0.22 12.32 -6.87
C ALA A 96 -1.41 11.65 -6.17
N LEU A 97 -2.59 11.75 -6.76
CA LEU A 97 -3.81 11.11 -6.24
C LEU A 97 -4.55 10.43 -7.40
N VAL A 98 -4.93 9.18 -7.20
CA VAL A 98 -5.87 8.44 -8.04
C VAL A 98 -7.01 8.01 -7.14
N GLU A 99 -8.19 8.55 -7.39
CA GLU A 99 -9.43 8.14 -6.74
C GLU A 99 -10.19 7.19 -7.67
N TYR A 100 -10.83 6.17 -7.10
CA TYR A 100 -11.67 5.25 -7.86
C TYR A 100 -12.93 4.88 -7.09
N ARG A 101 -13.95 4.47 -7.83
CA ARG A 101 -15.20 3.88 -7.33
C ARG A 101 -15.52 2.63 -8.15
N ASP A 102 -16.74 2.52 -8.66
CA ASP A 102 -17.22 1.35 -9.37
C ASP A 102 -17.57 1.65 -10.85
N HIS A 103 -17.84 0.58 -11.59
CA HIS A 103 -18.37 0.59 -12.93
C HIS A 103 -19.90 0.75 -12.95
N PRO A 104 -20.45 1.36 -14.02
CA PRO A 104 -21.89 1.25 -14.29
C PRO A 104 -22.27 -0.22 -14.56
N PRO A 105 -23.42 -0.71 -14.05
CA PRO A 105 -24.54 0.05 -13.49
C PRO A 105 -24.46 0.33 -11.98
N GLU A 106 -23.50 -0.24 -11.26
CA GLU A 106 -23.40 -0.11 -9.80
C GLU A 106 -23.11 1.34 -9.40
N ASP A 107 -22.16 2.00 -10.10
CA ASP A 107 -21.92 3.43 -9.98
C ASP A 107 -21.93 4.13 -11.35
N SER A 108 -22.60 5.28 -11.43
CA SER A 108 -22.70 6.10 -12.64
C SER A 108 -22.02 7.47 -12.53
N THR A 109 -21.38 7.76 -11.40
CA THR A 109 -20.72 9.03 -11.11
C THR A 109 -19.36 9.13 -11.81
N PHE A 110 -18.41 8.27 -11.46
CA PHE A 110 -17.12 8.11 -12.12
C PHE A 110 -16.49 6.77 -11.73
N ILE A 111 -15.66 6.24 -12.62
CA ILE A 111 -14.88 5.02 -12.34
C ILE A 111 -13.53 5.40 -11.69
N THR A 112 -12.82 6.37 -12.30
CA THR A 112 -11.54 6.88 -11.78
C THR A 112 -11.38 8.38 -12.04
N ARG A 113 -10.73 9.11 -11.14
CA ARG A 113 -10.13 10.43 -11.43
C ARG A 113 -8.65 10.42 -11.06
N GLU A 114 -7.86 11.13 -11.85
CA GLU A 114 -6.40 11.19 -11.69
C GLU A 114 -5.96 12.65 -11.49
N HIS A 115 -5.07 12.84 -10.51
CA HIS A 115 -4.38 14.08 -10.20
C HIS A 115 -2.89 13.79 -10.28
N ASN A 116 -2.23 14.37 -11.29
CA ASN A 116 -0.82 14.08 -11.57
C ASN A 116 0.12 14.69 -10.50
N PHE A 117 1.40 14.30 -10.56
CA PHE A 117 2.40 14.69 -9.57
C PHE A 117 2.55 16.21 -9.41
N THR A 118 2.53 16.66 -8.16
CA THR A 118 2.77 18.05 -7.75
C THR A 118 3.65 18.07 -6.49
N ASP A 119 4.54 19.06 -6.38
CA ASP A 119 5.29 19.38 -5.15
C ASP A 119 4.58 20.45 -4.30
N SER A 120 3.60 21.16 -4.87
CA SER A 120 2.77 22.13 -4.15
C SER A 120 1.85 21.45 -3.13
N LEU A 121 2.07 21.76 -1.84
CA LEU A 121 1.23 21.36 -0.72
C LEU A 121 -0.25 21.72 -0.94
N ASP A 122 -0.53 22.92 -1.45
CA ASP A 122 -1.91 23.39 -1.62
C ASP A 122 -2.61 22.63 -2.76
N ASN A 123 -1.90 22.29 -3.84
CA ASN A 123 -2.49 21.54 -4.95
C ASN A 123 -2.91 20.13 -4.54
N ILE A 124 -2.04 19.42 -3.80
CA ILE A 124 -2.36 18.08 -3.32
C ILE A 124 -3.42 18.13 -2.21
N GLN A 125 -3.37 19.11 -1.30
CA GLN A 125 -4.44 19.32 -0.31
C GLN A 125 -5.79 19.53 -0.98
N ASN A 126 -5.85 20.38 -2.01
CA ASN A 126 -7.09 20.64 -2.73
C ASN A 126 -7.61 19.38 -3.44
N SER A 127 -6.70 18.55 -3.97
CA SER A 127 -7.07 17.27 -4.59
C SER A 127 -7.65 16.30 -3.55
N VAL A 128 -6.99 16.14 -2.39
CA VAL A 128 -7.46 15.27 -1.29
C VAL A 128 -8.76 15.78 -0.68
N ASN A 129 -8.92 17.09 -0.50
CA ASN A 129 -10.17 17.71 -0.03
C ASN A 129 -11.32 17.59 -1.04
N GLY A 130 -11.01 17.29 -2.30
CA GLY A 130 -12.00 17.04 -3.35
C GLY A 130 -12.61 15.64 -3.30
N MET A 131 -11.99 14.70 -2.57
CA MET A 131 -12.52 13.34 -2.43
C MET A 131 -13.84 13.34 -1.65
N SER A 132 -14.77 12.48 -2.05
CA SER A 132 -15.99 12.20 -1.32
C SER A 132 -16.31 10.70 -1.35
N ALA A 133 -16.72 10.16 -0.20
CA ALA A 133 -17.14 8.77 -0.04
C ALA A 133 -18.60 8.60 -0.46
N GLU A 134 -18.84 8.12 -1.68
CA GLU A 134 -20.19 7.87 -2.21
C GLU A 134 -20.16 6.77 -3.27
N GLY A 135 -21.32 6.23 -3.63
CA GLY A 135 -21.41 5.23 -4.69
C GLY A 135 -20.94 3.85 -4.23
N GLY A 136 -20.46 3.05 -5.19
CA GLY A 136 -20.31 1.59 -5.08
C GLY A 136 -21.63 0.85 -5.32
N GLY A 137 -21.68 -0.44 -5.02
CA GLY A 137 -22.94 -1.19 -5.08
C GLY A 137 -22.82 -2.67 -4.71
N ASP A 138 -22.10 -3.42 -5.54
CA ASP A 138 -22.03 -4.89 -5.50
C ASP A 138 -20.97 -5.42 -4.50
N GLY A 139 -20.06 -4.56 -4.07
CA GLY A 139 -19.09 -4.81 -3.00
C GLY A 139 -17.65 -4.74 -3.51
N PRO A 140 -17.23 -5.56 -4.49
CA PRO A 140 -15.96 -5.38 -5.18
C PRO A 140 -15.93 -4.08 -5.99
N GLU A 141 -14.75 -3.54 -6.26
CA GLU A 141 -14.60 -2.19 -6.83
C GLU A 141 -13.65 -2.15 -8.03
N SER A 142 -13.60 -1.02 -8.74
CA SER A 142 -12.83 -0.85 -9.99
C SER A 142 -11.30 -0.67 -9.82
N VAL A 143 -10.69 -1.39 -8.87
CA VAL A 143 -9.25 -1.34 -8.53
C VAL A 143 -8.36 -1.47 -9.78
N CYS A 144 -8.74 -2.34 -10.73
CA CYS A 144 -7.96 -2.51 -11.96
C CYS A 144 -7.87 -1.23 -12.80
N CYS A 145 -8.95 -0.44 -12.87
CA CYS A 145 -8.95 0.84 -13.56
C CYS A 145 -8.04 1.83 -12.83
N ALA A 146 -8.03 1.83 -11.49
CA ALA A 146 -7.13 2.65 -10.70
C ALA A 146 -5.66 2.30 -10.95
N TYR A 147 -5.32 1.00 -11.06
CA TYR A 147 -3.94 0.57 -11.33
C TYR A 147 -3.46 0.96 -12.73
N GLU A 148 -4.33 0.87 -13.74
CA GLU A 148 -4.05 1.41 -15.08
C GLU A 148 -3.76 2.93 -15.03
N LYS A 149 -4.48 3.67 -14.18
CA LYS A 149 -4.30 5.12 -14.01
C LYS A 149 -2.98 5.46 -13.33
N LEU A 150 -2.60 4.71 -12.29
CA LEU A 150 -1.30 4.84 -11.62
C LEU A 150 -0.13 4.67 -12.59
N LEU A 151 -0.22 3.73 -13.54
CA LEU A 151 0.80 3.55 -14.58
C LEU A 151 0.91 4.75 -15.52
N ARG A 152 -0.14 5.56 -15.68
CA ARG A 152 -0.13 6.73 -16.58
C ARG A 152 0.36 8.02 -15.92
N LEU A 153 0.63 8.02 -14.61
CA LEU A 153 1.19 9.17 -13.92
C LEU A 153 2.62 9.49 -14.40
N ASN A 154 3.04 10.76 -14.24
CA ASN A 154 4.33 11.26 -14.71
C ASN A 154 5.47 10.98 -13.72
N TRP A 155 5.75 9.70 -13.48
CA TRP A 155 6.83 9.23 -12.60
C TRP A 155 8.22 9.72 -13.06
N ARG A 156 9.03 10.23 -12.14
CA ARG A 156 10.46 10.52 -12.37
C ARG A 156 11.24 9.22 -12.46
N GLU A 157 12.14 9.12 -13.42
CA GLU A 157 12.95 7.92 -13.63
C GLU A 157 13.84 7.62 -12.42
N SER A 158 14.51 8.65 -11.88
CA SER A 158 15.41 8.61 -10.72
C SER A 158 14.72 8.52 -9.37
N ALA A 159 13.40 8.76 -9.29
CA ALA A 159 12.70 8.75 -8.01
C ALA A 159 12.43 7.34 -7.49
N THR A 160 12.44 7.22 -6.16
CA THR A 160 11.75 6.16 -5.42
C THR A 160 10.25 6.32 -5.69
N LYS A 161 9.59 5.27 -6.20
CA LYS A 161 8.20 5.32 -6.67
C LYS A 161 7.32 4.47 -5.75
N VAL A 162 6.46 5.14 -4.99
CA VAL A 162 5.61 4.48 -3.99
C VAL A 162 4.16 4.78 -4.29
N VAL A 163 3.34 3.73 -4.25
CA VAL A 163 1.88 3.84 -4.25
C VAL A 163 1.39 3.39 -2.88
N VAL A 164 0.56 4.19 -2.23
CA VAL A 164 -0.21 3.75 -1.06
C VAL A 164 -1.65 3.53 -1.51
N HIS A 165 -2.06 2.26 -1.58
CA HIS A 165 -3.41 1.85 -1.97
C HIS A 165 -4.25 1.61 -0.74
N ILE A 166 -5.31 2.41 -0.54
CA ILE A 166 -6.18 2.41 0.64
C ILE A 166 -7.57 1.95 0.20
N ALA A 167 -8.04 0.82 0.73
CA ALA A 167 -9.30 0.22 0.33
C ALA A 167 -9.89 -0.70 1.41
N ASP A 168 -11.21 -0.83 1.41
CA ASP A 168 -11.96 -1.83 2.19
C ASP A 168 -12.63 -2.90 1.33
N ALA A 169 -12.43 -2.87 0.01
CA ALA A 169 -13.02 -3.82 -0.94
C ALA A 169 -12.00 -4.45 -1.90
N PRO A 170 -12.25 -5.69 -2.39
CA PRO A 170 -11.44 -6.35 -3.41
C PRO A 170 -11.70 -5.80 -4.82
N PRO A 171 -10.84 -6.12 -5.82
CA PRO A 171 -11.18 -5.94 -7.22
C PRO A 171 -12.31 -6.88 -7.67
N HIS A 172 -13.04 -6.51 -8.72
CA HIS A 172 -13.90 -7.45 -9.43
C HIS A 172 -13.15 -8.67 -9.97
N GLY A 173 -13.85 -9.80 -10.03
CA GLY A 173 -13.44 -11.06 -10.62
C GLY A 173 -12.80 -12.06 -9.66
N ILE A 174 -12.77 -11.77 -8.35
CA ILE A 174 -12.18 -12.67 -7.35
C ILE A 174 -13.18 -13.24 -6.36
N GLU A 175 -14.24 -12.51 -6.01
CA GLU A 175 -15.19 -12.94 -4.99
C GLU A 175 -16.15 -14.01 -5.56
N PRO A 176 -16.52 -15.03 -4.76
CA PRO A 176 -17.37 -16.13 -5.20
C PRO A 176 -18.83 -15.71 -5.46
N SER A 177 -19.27 -14.63 -4.82
CA SER A 177 -20.64 -14.13 -4.85
C SER A 177 -20.66 -12.65 -4.51
N GLY A 178 -21.74 -11.96 -4.88
CA GLY A 178 -21.89 -10.53 -4.61
C GLY A 178 -21.33 -9.65 -5.73
N ASP A 179 -20.37 -10.13 -6.50
CA ASP A 179 -19.75 -9.40 -7.61
C ASP A 179 -20.68 -9.28 -8.83
N GLY A 180 -21.00 -8.06 -9.24
CA GLY A 180 -21.70 -7.67 -10.46
C GLY A 180 -20.84 -7.83 -11.71
N PHE A 181 -19.52 -7.94 -11.55
CA PHE A 181 -18.55 -8.18 -12.62
C PHE A 181 -17.68 -9.44 -12.35
N PRO A 182 -18.29 -10.64 -12.23
CA PRO A 182 -17.61 -11.86 -11.78
C PRO A 182 -16.57 -12.42 -12.77
N ASN A 183 -16.45 -11.83 -13.97
CA ASN A 183 -15.45 -12.18 -14.97
C ASN A 183 -14.25 -11.20 -14.97
N GLY A 184 -14.18 -10.30 -13.99
CA GLY A 184 -13.15 -9.28 -13.87
C GLY A 184 -13.59 -7.93 -14.44
N CYS A 185 -12.64 -6.99 -14.45
CA CYS A 185 -12.90 -5.61 -14.84
C CYS A 185 -13.48 -5.50 -16.26
N PRO A 186 -14.59 -4.76 -16.47
CA PRO A 186 -15.18 -4.50 -17.78
C PRO A 186 -14.23 -3.87 -18.82
N SER A 187 -13.18 -3.19 -18.36
CA SER A 187 -12.17 -2.61 -19.26
C SER A 187 -11.28 -3.67 -19.94
N GLY A 188 -11.37 -4.94 -19.52
CA GLY A 188 -10.57 -6.06 -20.04
C GLY A 188 -9.15 -6.12 -19.46
N ASN A 189 -8.78 -5.18 -18.58
CA ASN A 189 -7.51 -5.20 -17.86
C ASN A 189 -7.59 -6.12 -16.64
N ASP A 190 -6.43 -6.59 -16.19
CA ASP A 190 -6.28 -7.43 -15.00
C ASP A 190 -5.35 -6.76 -13.97
N PRO A 191 -5.76 -6.63 -12.69
CA PRO A 191 -4.99 -5.90 -11.70
C PRO A 191 -3.67 -6.60 -11.31
N LEU A 192 -3.57 -7.94 -11.41
CA LEU A 192 -2.29 -8.63 -11.18
C LEU A 192 -1.31 -8.32 -12.31
N GLN A 193 -1.78 -8.28 -13.55
CA GLN A 193 -0.94 -7.86 -14.68
C GLN A 193 -0.46 -6.43 -14.48
N LYS A 194 -1.34 -5.52 -14.02
CA LYS A 194 -0.93 -4.13 -13.72
C LYS A 194 0.06 -4.05 -12.57
N ALA A 195 -0.06 -4.88 -11.52
CA ALA A 195 0.93 -4.98 -10.47
C ALA A 195 2.30 -5.46 -10.99
N HIS A 196 2.33 -6.42 -11.92
CA HIS A 196 3.57 -6.83 -12.59
C HIS A 196 4.15 -5.73 -13.49
N GLU A 197 3.31 -4.97 -14.21
CA GLU A 197 3.75 -3.79 -14.98
C GLU A 197 4.36 -2.72 -14.06
N MET A 198 3.77 -2.50 -12.88
CA MET A 198 4.29 -1.59 -11.85
C MET A 198 5.65 -2.06 -11.33
N LYS A 199 5.78 -3.34 -10.99
CA LYS A 199 7.04 -3.97 -10.60
C LYS A 199 8.13 -3.71 -11.65
N ASN A 200 7.84 -3.95 -12.92
CA ASN A 200 8.79 -3.73 -14.03
C ASN A 200 9.22 -2.27 -14.19
N ARG A 201 8.42 -1.33 -13.68
CA ARG A 201 8.71 0.11 -13.67
C ARG A 201 9.26 0.60 -12.32
N ASN A 202 9.61 -0.32 -11.43
CA ASN A 202 10.06 -0.05 -10.06
C ASN A 202 9.05 0.79 -9.25
N ILE A 203 7.75 0.59 -9.47
CA ILE A 203 6.67 1.18 -8.68
C ILE A 203 6.26 0.16 -7.61
N VAL A 204 6.37 0.56 -6.35
CA VAL A 204 6.14 -0.30 -5.18
C VAL A 204 4.76 -0.01 -4.59
N LEU A 205 3.96 -1.04 -4.32
CA LEU A 205 2.63 -0.91 -3.72
C LEU A 205 2.67 -1.23 -2.22
N TYR A 206 2.28 -0.24 -1.43
CA TYR A 206 1.91 -0.42 -0.03
C TYR A 206 0.39 -0.45 0.07
N THR A 207 -0.18 -1.61 0.38
CA THR A 207 -1.63 -1.77 0.48
C THR A 207 -2.09 -1.61 1.92
N VAL A 208 -3.13 -0.83 2.12
CA VAL A 208 -3.74 -0.51 3.41
C VAL A 208 -5.18 -1.01 3.38
N GLY A 209 -5.41 -2.13 4.03
CA GLY A 209 -6.70 -2.76 4.18
C GLY A 209 -7.51 -2.17 5.32
N CYS A 210 -8.66 -1.59 5.02
CA CYS A 210 -9.53 -0.95 6.00
C CYS A 210 -10.48 -1.97 6.64
N GLU A 211 -10.28 -2.25 7.93
CA GLU A 211 -11.07 -3.21 8.71
C GLU A 211 -12.16 -2.49 9.53
N PRO A 212 -13.26 -3.17 9.90
CA PRO A 212 -13.58 -4.59 9.64
C PRO A 212 -14.14 -4.88 8.24
N ALA A 213 -14.38 -3.85 7.42
CA ALA A 213 -15.08 -3.98 6.14
C ALA A 213 -14.36 -4.93 5.16
N LEU A 214 -13.04 -4.83 5.03
CA LEU A 214 -12.23 -5.73 4.19
C LEU A 214 -12.38 -7.21 4.59
N GLY A 215 -12.54 -7.49 5.88
CA GLY A 215 -12.68 -8.85 6.41
C GLY A 215 -13.98 -9.55 6.04
N HIS A 216 -14.97 -8.83 5.49
CA HIS A 216 -16.21 -9.43 5.00
C HIS A 216 -16.06 -10.15 3.65
N TYR A 217 -14.98 -9.87 2.94
CA TYR A 217 -14.66 -10.49 1.66
C TYR A 217 -13.72 -11.67 1.84
N GLN A 218 -13.88 -12.69 1.01
CA GLN A 218 -13.14 -13.92 1.18
C GLN A 218 -11.68 -13.79 0.75
N PHE A 219 -11.43 -13.11 -0.36
CA PHE A 219 -10.11 -13.06 -0.99
C PHE A 219 -9.51 -11.65 -1.01
N ALA A 220 -10.18 -10.66 -0.43
CA ALA A 220 -9.68 -9.28 -0.43
C ALA A 220 -8.34 -9.15 0.29
N ARG A 221 -8.19 -9.77 1.46
CA ARG A 221 -6.90 -9.79 2.20
C ARG A 221 -5.80 -10.48 1.39
N ASP A 222 -6.13 -11.61 0.75
CA ASP A 222 -5.20 -12.36 -0.09
C ASP A 222 -4.72 -11.52 -1.28
N PHE A 223 -5.64 -10.82 -1.94
CA PHE A 223 -5.32 -9.93 -3.05
C PHE A 223 -4.39 -8.78 -2.63
N MET A 224 -4.72 -8.09 -1.54
CA MET A 224 -3.94 -6.95 -1.04
C MET A 224 -2.49 -7.37 -0.71
N VAL A 225 -2.33 -8.49 0.00
CA VAL A 225 -0.99 -9.06 0.28
C VAL A 225 -0.27 -9.45 -0.99
N ALA A 226 -0.95 -10.09 -1.94
CA ALA A 226 -0.32 -10.55 -3.17
C ALA A 226 0.23 -9.41 -4.05
N VAL A 227 -0.54 -8.32 -4.25
CA VAL A 227 -0.08 -7.19 -5.09
C VAL A 227 1.04 -6.38 -4.42
N ALA A 228 1.01 -6.24 -3.09
CA ALA A 228 2.11 -5.67 -2.34
C ALA A 228 3.39 -6.53 -2.50
N ASP A 229 3.27 -7.84 -2.32
CA ASP A 229 4.39 -8.78 -2.46
C ASP A 229 4.97 -8.81 -3.87
N ILE A 230 4.12 -8.78 -4.92
CA ILE A 230 4.54 -8.77 -6.33
C ILE A 230 5.46 -7.57 -6.62
N THR A 231 5.14 -6.42 -6.04
CA THR A 231 5.89 -5.17 -6.25
C THR A 231 7.02 -4.96 -5.23
N GLY A 232 7.15 -5.87 -4.25
CA GLY A 232 8.14 -5.77 -3.17
C GLY A 232 7.79 -4.72 -2.12
N GLY A 233 6.51 -4.35 -1.99
CA GLY A 233 6.00 -3.48 -0.93
C GLY A 233 5.54 -4.27 0.29
N GLN A 234 4.60 -3.70 1.04
CA GLN A 234 4.06 -4.31 2.26
C GLN A 234 2.55 -4.06 2.36
N ALA A 235 1.84 -5.05 2.86
CA ALA A 235 0.42 -4.96 3.13
C ALA A 235 0.18 -4.83 4.63
N THR A 236 -0.69 -3.89 5.03
CA THR A 236 -1.10 -3.67 6.42
C THR A 236 -2.61 -3.51 6.52
N THR A 237 -3.16 -3.78 7.71
CA THR A 237 -4.55 -3.48 8.05
C THR A 237 -4.64 -2.29 8.97
N LEU A 238 -5.70 -1.50 8.81
CA LEU A 238 -6.09 -0.47 9.75
C LEU A 238 -7.43 -0.82 10.38
N THR A 239 -7.46 -0.93 11.70
CA THR A 239 -8.69 -0.95 12.49
C THR A 239 -9.24 0.45 12.76
N SER A 240 -8.41 1.48 12.56
CA SER A 240 -8.76 2.88 12.77
C SER A 240 -8.09 3.77 11.74
N ALA A 241 -8.87 4.71 11.19
CA ALA A 241 -8.40 5.71 10.24
C ALA A 241 -7.31 6.65 10.80
N HIS A 242 -7.19 6.77 12.13
CA HIS A 242 -6.18 7.62 12.77
C HIS A 242 -4.73 7.14 12.58
N LEU A 243 -4.54 5.87 12.24
CA LEU A 243 -3.23 5.26 12.03
C LEU A 243 -2.71 5.42 10.59
N LEU A 244 -3.59 5.84 9.68
CA LEU A 244 -3.27 6.02 8.26
C LEU A 244 -2.04 6.92 8.01
N PRO A 245 -1.90 8.08 8.70
CA PRO A 245 -0.72 8.93 8.53
C PRO A 245 0.58 8.21 8.88
N SER A 246 0.60 7.47 9.99
CA SER A 246 1.79 6.74 10.44
C SER A 246 2.21 5.67 9.44
N VAL A 247 1.25 4.94 8.85
CA VAL A 247 1.55 3.94 7.81
C VAL A 247 2.17 4.60 6.58
N ILE A 248 1.60 5.71 6.11
CA ILE A 248 2.12 6.41 4.93
C ILE A 248 3.54 6.91 5.18
N LEU A 249 3.77 7.53 6.35
CA LEU A 249 5.07 8.06 6.74
C LEU A 249 6.12 6.97 6.87
N HIS A 250 5.85 5.97 7.70
CA HIS A 250 6.77 4.87 7.96
C HIS A 250 7.04 4.03 6.70
N GLY A 251 6.01 3.71 5.93
CA GLY A 251 6.16 2.98 4.67
C GLY A 251 7.05 3.73 3.67
N SER A 252 6.86 5.06 3.55
CA SER A 252 7.70 5.90 2.68
C SER A 252 9.15 5.98 3.19
N GLU A 253 9.35 6.19 4.49
CA GLU A 253 10.69 6.26 5.11
C GLU A 253 11.47 4.96 4.94
N GLU A 254 10.84 3.81 5.15
CA GLU A 254 11.46 2.51 4.91
C GLU A 254 11.87 2.37 3.44
N GLU A 255 10.99 2.73 2.51
CA GLU A 255 11.22 2.57 1.09
C GLU A 255 12.39 3.41 0.57
N ILE A 256 12.54 4.64 1.08
CA ILE A 256 13.70 5.50 0.84
C ILE A 256 15.00 4.78 1.28
N VAL A 257 15.00 4.17 2.47
CA VAL A 257 16.17 3.48 3.01
C VAL A 257 16.50 2.22 2.19
N LEU A 258 15.48 1.43 1.82
CA LEU A 258 15.65 0.25 0.99
C LEU A 258 16.21 0.61 -0.38
N GLN A 259 15.75 1.69 -1.00
CA GLN A 259 16.27 2.14 -2.30
C GLN A 259 17.76 2.48 -2.24
N ARG A 260 18.24 3.10 -1.15
CA ARG A 260 19.69 3.38 -0.96
C ARG A 260 20.52 2.10 -0.77
N LEU A 261 19.92 1.06 -0.21
CA LEU A 261 20.57 -0.25 0.00
C LEU A 261 20.48 -1.17 -1.23
N GLN A 262 19.56 -0.89 -2.14
CA GLN A 262 19.28 -1.71 -3.32
C GLN A 262 20.56 -1.99 -4.13
N ASP A 263 21.43 -1.01 -4.32
CA ASP A 263 22.68 -1.20 -5.08
C ASP A 263 23.74 -2.01 -4.33
N GLN A 264 23.72 -1.99 -2.99
CA GLN A 264 24.58 -2.87 -2.19
C GLN A 264 24.09 -4.32 -2.28
N VAL A 265 22.78 -4.53 -2.15
CA VAL A 265 22.16 -5.86 -2.32
C VAL A 265 22.44 -6.41 -3.72
N LYS A 266 22.29 -5.59 -4.76
CA LYS A 266 22.64 -5.99 -6.14
C LYS A 266 24.07 -6.53 -6.25
N LYS A 267 25.04 -5.84 -5.65
CA LYS A 267 26.45 -6.27 -5.67
C LYS A 267 26.65 -7.59 -4.94
N GLU A 268 26.06 -7.76 -3.76
CA GLU A 268 26.14 -9.02 -3.00
C GLU A 268 25.53 -10.18 -3.78
N VAL A 269 24.39 -9.97 -4.43
CA VAL A 269 23.75 -11.00 -5.26
C VAL A 269 24.64 -11.43 -6.43
N VAL A 270 25.33 -10.51 -7.09
CA VAL A 270 26.30 -10.83 -8.16
C VAL A 270 27.49 -11.63 -7.60
N LEU A 271 28.01 -11.27 -6.43
CA LEU A 271 29.09 -12.03 -5.79
C LEU A 271 28.67 -13.46 -5.43
N GLU A 272 27.42 -13.64 -4.99
CA GLU A 272 26.84 -14.95 -4.72
C GLU A 272 26.71 -15.78 -6.00
N GLN A 273 26.28 -15.17 -7.11
CA GLN A 273 26.22 -15.82 -8.43
C GLN A 273 27.62 -16.27 -8.89
N ASP A 274 28.62 -15.37 -8.82
CA ASP A 274 30.01 -15.68 -9.19
C ASP A 274 30.62 -16.78 -8.30
N ARG A 275 30.20 -16.89 -7.04
CA ARG A 275 30.63 -17.99 -6.16
C ARG A 275 30.00 -19.31 -6.61
N CYS A 276 28.70 -19.34 -6.85
CA CYS A 276 28.00 -20.53 -7.34
C CYS A 276 28.61 -21.04 -8.67
N GLU A 277 28.95 -20.14 -9.60
CA GLU A 277 29.60 -20.50 -10.86
C GLU A 277 30.99 -21.11 -10.65
N ARG A 278 31.83 -20.52 -9.78
CA ARG A 278 33.18 -21.05 -9.48
C ARG A 278 33.16 -22.41 -8.79
N GLU A 279 32.17 -22.63 -7.93
CA GLU A 279 32.01 -23.87 -7.16
C GLU A 279 31.21 -24.94 -7.93
N GLY A 280 30.62 -24.59 -9.08
CA GLY A 280 29.78 -25.49 -9.87
C GLY A 280 28.45 -25.83 -9.20
N VAL A 281 27.96 -24.97 -8.31
CA VAL A 281 26.71 -25.14 -7.56
C VAL A 281 25.57 -24.39 -8.27
N VAL A 282 24.38 -24.98 -8.30
CA VAL A 282 23.18 -24.33 -8.87
C VAL A 282 22.80 -23.11 -8.02
N PHE A 283 22.56 -21.97 -8.66
CA PHE A 283 22.08 -20.77 -7.99
C PHE A 283 20.62 -20.95 -7.55
N ASP A 284 20.41 -20.98 -6.23
CA ASP A 284 19.09 -21.02 -5.61
C ASP A 284 18.77 -19.66 -4.98
N LEU A 285 17.62 -19.09 -5.34
CA LEU A 285 17.22 -17.75 -4.90
C LEU A 285 16.98 -17.67 -3.39
N GLU A 286 16.44 -18.71 -2.76
CA GLU A 286 16.17 -18.71 -1.32
C GLU A 286 17.46 -18.83 -0.52
N VAL A 287 18.41 -19.66 -0.98
CA VAL A 287 19.75 -19.74 -0.39
C VAL A 287 20.50 -18.41 -0.57
N ALA A 288 20.40 -17.81 -1.76
CA ALA A 288 21.02 -16.51 -2.03
C ALA A 288 20.48 -15.42 -1.09
N LYS A 289 19.15 -15.35 -0.87
CA LYS A 289 18.56 -14.41 0.10
C LYS A 289 19.16 -14.57 1.50
N GLN A 290 19.33 -15.82 1.96
CA GLN A 290 19.89 -16.11 3.28
C GLN A 290 21.34 -15.65 3.40
N ASN A 291 22.17 -15.96 2.40
CA ASN A 291 23.58 -15.59 2.38
C ASN A 291 23.76 -14.07 2.30
N VAL A 292 23.03 -13.39 1.40
CA VAL A 292 23.09 -11.93 1.28
C VAL A 292 22.68 -11.25 2.59
N CYS A 293 21.60 -11.71 3.22
CA CYS A 293 21.18 -11.19 4.52
C CYS A 293 22.25 -11.41 5.60
N HIS A 294 22.83 -12.61 5.67
CA HIS A 294 23.91 -12.92 6.60
C HIS A 294 25.14 -12.01 6.38
N ASN A 295 25.56 -11.81 5.13
CA ASN A 295 26.69 -10.96 4.78
C ASN A 295 26.44 -9.48 5.13
N LEU A 296 25.24 -8.97 4.89
CA LEU A 296 24.89 -7.60 5.24
C LEU A 296 24.82 -7.40 6.76
N ARG A 297 24.31 -8.39 7.50
CA ARG A 297 24.30 -8.39 8.97
C ARG A 297 25.69 -8.45 9.58
N SER A 298 26.58 -9.30 9.05
CA SER A 298 27.95 -9.41 9.55
C SER A 298 28.76 -8.11 9.35
N ARG A 299 28.35 -7.29 8.37
CA ARG A 299 28.86 -5.94 8.13
C ARG A 299 28.19 -4.84 8.96
N GLY A 300 27.22 -5.18 9.80
CA GLY A 300 26.50 -4.25 10.67
C GLY A 300 25.54 -3.31 9.93
N VAL A 301 25.00 -3.73 8.78
CA VAL A 301 24.04 -2.93 8.02
C VAL A 301 22.71 -2.86 8.76
N LYS A 302 22.35 -1.64 9.17
CA LYS A 302 21.06 -1.32 9.81
C LYS A 302 20.10 -0.70 8.82
N THR A 303 18.81 -0.93 9.06
CA THR A 303 17.71 -0.43 8.23
C THR A 303 16.58 0.08 9.11
N LYS A 304 15.64 0.82 8.52
CA LYS A 304 14.35 1.13 9.14
C LYS A 304 13.31 0.13 8.65
N HIS A 305 12.46 -0.34 9.55
CA HIS A 305 11.38 -1.25 9.20
C HIS A 305 10.05 -0.75 9.78
N MET A 306 9.02 -0.66 8.94
CA MET A 306 7.66 -0.41 9.40
C MET A 306 7.06 -1.70 9.95
N ARG A 307 6.89 -1.75 11.27
CA ARG A 307 6.24 -2.87 11.94
C ARG A 307 4.79 -2.55 12.26
N THR A 308 3.94 -3.54 12.05
CA THR A 308 2.53 -3.49 12.39
C THR A 308 2.20 -4.72 13.22
N ASP A 309 1.55 -4.51 14.36
CA ASP A 309 1.24 -5.61 15.30
C ASP A 309 0.24 -6.61 14.70
N GLN A 310 -0.48 -6.20 13.66
CA GLN A 310 -1.41 -7.01 12.91
C GLN A 310 -0.89 -7.16 11.48
N ARG A 311 -0.57 -8.40 11.10
CA ARG A 311 -0.32 -8.77 9.70
C ARG A 311 -1.64 -9.23 9.09
N LEU A 312 -1.89 -8.82 7.84
CA LEU A 312 -3.00 -9.36 7.05
C LEU A 312 -2.88 -10.89 7.00
N HIS A 313 -3.87 -11.59 7.55
CA HIS A 313 -3.96 -13.03 7.39
C HIS A 313 -4.43 -13.34 5.97
N ALA A 314 -3.53 -13.90 5.17
CA ALA A 314 -3.70 -14.13 3.74
C ALA A 314 -3.23 -15.55 3.34
N PRO A 315 -4.06 -16.58 3.59
CA PRO A 315 -3.69 -17.97 3.33
C PRO A 315 -3.52 -18.30 1.84
N ASN A 316 -4.20 -17.58 0.94
CA ASN A 316 -4.19 -17.83 -0.50
C ASN A 316 -3.34 -16.83 -1.30
N ALA A 317 -2.69 -15.83 -0.66
CA ALA A 317 -1.86 -14.84 -1.36
C ALA A 317 -0.79 -15.47 -2.28
N SER A 318 -0.24 -16.62 -1.89
CA SER A 318 0.73 -17.37 -2.71
C SER A 318 0.15 -17.83 -4.06
N VAL A 319 -1.14 -18.14 -4.11
CA VAL A 319 -1.85 -18.53 -5.35
C VAL A 319 -1.92 -17.34 -6.30
N PHE A 320 -2.30 -16.17 -5.79
CA PHE A 320 -2.37 -14.93 -6.58
C PHE A 320 -0.99 -14.54 -7.12
N LYS A 321 0.07 -14.70 -6.32
CA LYS A 321 1.45 -14.43 -6.75
C LYS A 321 1.95 -15.40 -7.84
N ALA A 322 1.51 -16.66 -7.81
CA ALA A 322 1.99 -17.69 -8.72
C ALA A 322 1.36 -17.64 -10.12
N LYS A 323 0.27 -16.88 -10.30
CA LYS A 323 -0.51 -16.86 -11.54
C LYS A 323 -0.38 -15.50 -12.24
N ALA A 324 -0.51 -15.52 -13.56
CA ALA A 324 -0.35 -14.32 -14.38
C ALA A 324 -1.61 -13.42 -14.45
N SER A 325 -2.76 -13.87 -13.95
CA SER A 325 -4.02 -13.10 -13.97
C SER A 325 -4.99 -13.60 -12.90
N LEU A 326 -5.92 -12.75 -12.47
CA LEU A 326 -7.00 -13.11 -11.54
C LEU A 326 -7.86 -14.23 -12.10
N ARG A 327 -8.16 -14.18 -13.40
CA ARG A 327 -8.94 -15.23 -14.07
C ARG A 327 -8.28 -16.60 -13.92
N ALA A 328 -6.94 -16.68 -13.97
CA ALA A 328 -6.21 -17.93 -13.78
C ALA A 328 -6.12 -18.35 -12.29
N CYS A 329 -6.27 -17.42 -11.36
CA CYS A 329 -6.33 -17.70 -9.92
C CYS A 329 -7.63 -18.42 -9.55
N ARG A 330 -8.75 -18.01 -10.15
CA ARG A 330 -10.10 -18.50 -9.81
C ARG A 330 -10.22 -20.03 -9.83
N ASP A 331 -9.57 -20.68 -10.78
CA ASP A 331 -9.61 -22.15 -10.91
C ASP A 331 -8.78 -22.87 -9.83
N SER A 332 -7.87 -22.16 -9.17
CA SER A 332 -6.97 -22.69 -8.13
C SER A 332 -7.39 -22.27 -6.71
N LEU A 333 -8.34 -21.35 -6.57
CA LEU A 333 -8.83 -20.91 -5.27
C LEU A 333 -9.76 -21.97 -4.66
N PRO A 334 -9.73 -22.13 -3.33
CA PRO A 334 -10.57 -23.12 -2.66
C PRO A 334 -12.06 -22.82 -2.88
N ALA A 335 -12.83 -23.87 -3.21
CA ALA A 335 -14.28 -23.77 -3.29
C ALA A 335 -14.86 -23.47 -1.90
N VAL A 336 -15.76 -22.50 -1.85
CA VAL A 336 -16.36 -22.02 -0.61
C VAL A 336 -17.55 -22.90 -0.23
N PRO A 337 -17.68 -23.32 1.04
CA PRO A 337 -18.97 -23.78 1.54
C PRO A 337 -19.97 -22.62 1.42
N ALA A 338 -21.15 -22.86 0.86
CA ALA A 338 -22.17 -21.82 0.72
C ALA A 338 -22.65 -21.32 2.09
N THR A 339 -22.01 -20.30 2.65
CA THR A 339 -22.51 -19.60 3.82
C THR A 339 -23.70 -18.76 3.36
N GLN A 340 -24.89 -19.09 3.86
CA GLN A 340 -26.14 -18.44 3.48
C GLN A 340 -26.10 -16.94 3.84
N VAL A 341 -25.76 -16.08 2.87
CA VAL A 341 -26.09 -14.67 2.95
C VAL A 341 -27.62 -14.57 2.89
N GLN A 342 -28.27 -14.49 4.05
CA GLN A 342 -29.69 -14.21 4.12
C GLN A 342 -29.92 -12.77 3.63
N SER A 343 -30.17 -12.62 2.33
CA SER A 343 -30.76 -11.42 1.77
C SER A 343 -32.10 -11.18 2.45
N ARG A 344 -32.16 -10.31 3.46
CA ARG A 344 -33.42 -9.85 4.02
C ARG A 344 -34.05 -8.87 3.04
N SER A 345 -34.70 -9.41 2.01
CA SER A 345 -35.65 -8.66 1.19
C SER A 345 -36.76 -8.14 2.10
N ARG A 346 -36.76 -6.83 2.40
CA ARG A 346 -37.87 -6.18 3.11
C ARG A 346 -39.09 -6.16 2.19
N SER A 347 -39.88 -7.23 2.22
CA SER A 347 -41.21 -7.27 1.62
C SER A 347 -42.12 -6.26 2.33
N ARG A 348 -42.58 -5.27 1.57
CA ARG A 348 -43.52 -4.23 1.98
C ARG A 348 -44.87 -4.89 2.32
N LYS A 349 -45.10 -5.25 3.59
CA LYS A 349 -46.42 -5.75 4.05
C LYS A 349 -47.45 -4.62 3.99
N LYS A 350 -48.38 -4.73 3.04
CA LYS A 350 -49.63 -3.95 3.03
C LYS A 350 -50.45 -4.34 4.27
N PHE A 351 -50.60 -3.42 5.23
CA PHE A 351 -51.56 -3.58 6.32
C PHE A 351 -52.96 -3.25 5.82
N GLY A 352 -53.86 -4.23 5.93
CA GLY A 352 -55.27 -4.11 5.58
C GLY A 352 -56.04 -3.21 6.55
N ARG A 353 -56.98 -2.46 5.98
CA ARG A 353 -58.00 -1.69 6.71
C ARG A 353 -58.91 -2.63 7.51
N SER A 354 -59.08 -2.37 8.80
CA SER A 354 -60.31 -2.74 9.52
C SER A 354 -60.69 -1.61 10.46
N GLY A 355 -61.87 -1.03 10.22
CA GLY A 355 -62.33 0.16 10.91
C GLY A 355 -62.76 -0.08 12.36
N ARG A 356 -62.84 1.01 13.12
CA ARG A 356 -63.75 1.22 14.24
C ARG A 356 -63.89 2.73 14.50
N LYS A 357 -65.04 3.06 15.10
CA LYS A 357 -65.83 4.29 15.00
C LYS A 357 -65.23 5.52 15.70
N ALA A 358 -65.58 6.70 15.16
CA ALA A 358 -65.35 8.02 15.75
C ALA A 358 -66.19 8.28 17.02
N PRO A 359 -65.70 9.17 17.91
CA PRO A 359 -66.57 10.10 18.60
C PRO A 359 -66.21 11.58 18.31
N LYS A 360 -67.09 12.45 18.81
CA LYS A 360 -67.48 13.76 18.29
C LYS A 360 -66.49 14.91 18.54
N LYS A 361 -66.62 15.90 17.66
CA LYS A 361 -66.00 17.24 17.66
C LYS A 361 -66.15 17.98 19.00
N VAL A 362 -65.10 18.74 19.35
CA VAL A 362 -65.25 20.03 20.02
C VAL A 362 -64.39 21.04 19.25
N ASP A 363 -65.00 22.19 18.96
CA ASP A 363 -64.56 23.20 18.01
C ASP A 363 -63.79 24.30 18.77
N PHE A 364 -62.60 24.68 18.30
CA PHE A 364 -62.01 25.98 18.64
C PHE A 364 -61.26 26.55 17.44
N ARG A 365 -61.87 27.59 16.85
CA ARG A 365 -61.28 28.47 15.86
C ARG A 365 -60.05 29.16 16.45
N CYS A 366 -58.94 29.25 15.69
CA CYS A 366 -58.08 30.41 15.78
C CYS A 366 -57.46 30.75 14.43
N ARG A 367 -57.26 32.06 14.28
CA ARG A 367 -57.23 32.87 13.07
C ARG A 367 -55.77 33.26 12.80
N GLU A 368 -55.43 33.41 11.52
CA GLU A 368 -54.16 33.97 11.05
C GLU A 368 -53.73 35.23 11.80
N ARG A 369 -52.42 35.35 12.07
CA ARG A 369 -51.67 36.62 12.03
C ARG A 369 -50.16 36.38 11.94
N ARG A 370 -49.53 37.17 11.08
CA ARG A 370 -48.09 37.35 10.81
C ARG A 370 -47.32 37.81 12.06
N SER A 371 -46.04 37.44 12.20
CA SER A 371 -44.87 38.36 12.18
C SER A 371 -43.55 37.68 12.61
N SER A 372 -42.49 37.95 11.84
CA SER A 372 -41.06 38.17 12.17
C SER A 372 -40.29 37.24 13.13
N ASP A 373 -39.19 36.69 12.57
CA ASP A 373 -37.82 36.50 13.10
C ASP A 373 -37.60 36.05 14.56
N ILE A 374 -36.82 34.95 14.71
CA ILE A 374 -35.62 34.83 15.57
C ILE A 374 -35.04 33.40 15.41
N MET A 375 -33.70 33.31 15.37
CA MET A 375 -32.88 32.09 15.32
C MET A 375 -33.18 31.09 16.45
N GLU A 376 -32.90 29.79 16.24
CA GLU A 376 -32.01 28.97 17.09
C GLU A 376 -32.21 27.44 16.87
N ALA A 377 -31.05 26.76 16.75
CA ALA A 377 -30.72 25.36 16.99
C ALA A 377 -31.78 24.24 16.90
N CYS A 378 -31.61 23.33 15.93
CA CYS A 378 -32.16 21.98 16.01
C CYS A 378 -31.22 21.06 16.82
N ASN A 379 -31.54 20.88 18.10
CA ASN A 379 -31.14 19.70 18.88
C ASN A 379 -32.03 18.53 18.46
N PHE A 380 -31.47 17.48 17.87
CA PHE A 380 -32.15 16.19 17.73
C PHE A 380 -31.47 15.18 18.66
N SER A 381 -32.15 14.90 19.77
CA SER A 381 -31.77 13.89 20.77
C SER A 381 -31.89 12.51 20.13
N ALA A 382 -30.82 11.73 20.19
CA ALA A 382 -30.82 10.32 19.89
C ALA A 382 -31.12 9.54 21.17
N ASP A 383 -32.20 8.76 21.18
CA ASP A 383 -32.42 7.69 22.16
C ASP A 383 -33.13 6.53 21.44
N CYS A 384 -32.37 5.50 21.11
CA CYS A 384 -32.91 4.17 20.84
C CYS A 384 -31.84 3.13 21.21
N GLU A 385 -31.79 2.79 22.50
CA GLU A 385 -31.13 1.58 22.97
C GLU A 385 -31.93 0.35 22.50
N THR A 386 -31.26 -0.58 21.83
CA THR A 386 -31.73 -1.97 21.70
C THR A 386 -30.60 -2.89 22.11
N SER A 387 -30.82 -3.59 23.21
CA SER A 387 -29.94 -4.60 23.79
C SER A 387 -29.86 -5.84 22.90
N TYR A 388 -28.64 -6.26 22.56
CA TYR A 388 -28.38 -7.58 21.96
C TYR A 388 -27.65 -8.45 22.99
N ASP A 389 -28.27 -9.58 23.34
CA ASP A 389 -27.65 -10.65 24.14
C ASP A 389 -26.58 -11.36 23.31
N LEU A 390 -25.33 -11.29 23.78
CA LEU A 390 -24.18 -12.01 23.25
C LEU A 390 -24.10 -13.39 23.90
N HIS A 391 -24.18 -14.44 23.09
CA HIS A 391 -23.68 -15.76 23.46
C HIS A 391 -22.24 -15.90 22.98
N ASP A 392 -21.43 -16.51 23.84
CA ASP A 392 -19.97 -16.61 23.82
C ASP A 392 -19.36 -16.97 22.46
N GLU A 393 -18.64 -16.01 21.86
CA GLU A 393 -17.49 -16.29 21.00
C GLU A 393 -16.24 -15.70 21.66
N GLU A 394 -15.15 -16.47 21.61
CA GLU A 394 -13.87 -16.18 22.26
C GLU A 394 -13.37 -14.76 21.93
N ALA A 395 -13.11 -13.99 22.98
CA ALA A 395 -12.58 -12.64 22.90
C ALA A 395 -11.20 -12.62 22.23
N VAL A 396 -11.16 -12.35 20.92
CA VAL A 396 -9.95 -11.90 20.23
C VAL A 396 -9.62 -10.50 20.76
N SER A 397 -8.45 -10.38 21.37
CA SER A 397 -7.89 -9.14 21.92
C SER A 397 -8.04 -7.97 20.93
N THR A 398 -8.90 -7.01 21.28
CA THR A 398 -9.05 -5.71 20.59
C THR A 398 -7.92 -4.76 20.96
N GLY A 399 -6.66 -5.17 20.76
CA GLY A 399 -5.53 -4.27 20.81
C GLY A 399 -5.58 -3.32 19.62
N ALA A 400 -5.53 -2.00 19.87
CA ALA A 400 -5.40 -1.02 18.80
C ALA A 400 -4.14 -1.34 17.97
N THR A 401 -4.29 -1.37 16.65
CA THR A 401 -3.16 -1.66 15.75
C THR A 401 -2.05 -0.63 16.00
N LYS A 402 -0.86 -1.07 16.41
CA LYS A 402 0.30 -0.18 16.54
C LYS A 402 1.10 -0.19 15.24
N VAL A 403 1.60 0.98 14.84
CA VAL A 403 2.43 1.17 13.65
C VAL A 403 3.71 1.88 14.08
N ASP A 404 4.79 1.12 14.20
CA ASP A 404 6.07 1.63 14.71
C ASP A 404 7.15 1.60 13.62
N MET A 405 8.10 2.52 13.75
CA MET A 405 9.32 2.56 12.95
C MET A 405 10.49 2.13 13.82
N GLU A 406 11.03 0.94 13.57
CA GLU A 406 12.18 0.41 14.30
C GLU A 406 13.44 0.49 13.45
N THR A 407 14.60 0.71 14.10
CA THR A 407 15.91 0.69 13.44
C THR A 407 16.70 -0.51 13.91
N ASP A 408 16.73 -1.55 13.08
CA ASP A 408 17.31 -2.85 13.40
C ASP A 408 18.29 -3.30 12.30
N ASP A 409 18.99 -4.41 12.55
CA ASP A 409 19.73 -5.11 11.52
C ASP A 409 18.80 -5.51 10.36
N ILE A 410 19.34 -5.48 9.14
CA ILE A 410 18.57 -5.83 7.94
C ILE A 410 17.85 -7.17 8.08
N SER A 411 16.56 -7.20 7.74
CA SER A 411 15.73 -8.40 7.85
C SER A 411 15.76 -9.23 6.56
N MET A 412 15.50 -10.54 6.70
CA MET A 412 15.29 -11.43 5.55
C MET A 412 14.14 -10.95 4.65
N GLU A 413 13.10 -10.38 5.24
CA GLU A 413 11.93 -9.85 4.53
C GLU A 413 12.34 -8.66 3.65
N GLN A 414 13.14 -7.73 4.17
CA GLN A 414 13.64 -6.59 3.40
C GLN A 414 14.59 -7.01 2.28
N VAL A 415 15.50 -7.96 2.52
CA VAL A 415 16.34 -8.54 1.45
C VAL A 415 15.48 -9.20 0.37
N SER A 416 14.48 -9.99 0.77
CA SER A 416 13.55 -10.64 -0.15
C SER A 416 12.78 -9.61 -0.98
N ARG A 417 12.33 -8.51 -0.37
CA ARG A 417 11.64 -7.40 -1.05
C ARG A 417 12.55 -6.71 -2.07
N MET A 418 13.78 -6.36 -1.68
CA MET A 418 14.75 -5.76 -2.59
C MET A 418 15.12 -6.69 -3.75
N MET A 419 15.33 -7.99 -3.49
CA MET A 419 15.59 -8.98 -4.54
C MET A 419 14.38 -9.20 -5.46
N THR A 420 13.15 -9.16 -4.92
CA THR A 420 11.92 -9.27 -5.72
C THR A 420 11.80 -8.14 -6.75
N ARG A 421 12.43 -6.98 -6.54
CA ARG A 421 12.44 -5.89 -7.52
C ARG A 421 13.47 -6.11 -8.64
N MET A 422 14.48 -6.94 -8.38
CA MET A 422 15.58 -7.20 -9.32
C MET A 422 15.28 -8.33 -10.31
N TYR A 423 14.46 -9.30 -9.87
CA TYR A 423 14.02 -10.48 -10.62
C TYR A 423 12.51 -10.49 -10.69
#